data_AF-A0A0R0FNE7-F1
#
_entry.id   AF-A0A0R0FNE7-F1
#
_cell.length_a   1.000
_cell.length_b   1.000
_cell.length_c   1.000
_cell.angle_alpha   90.00
_cell.angle_beta   90.00
_cell.angle_gamma   90.00
#
_symmetry.space_group_name_H-M   'P 1'
#
loop_
_entity.id
_entity.type
_entity.pdbx_description
1 polymer ?
#
loop_
_entity_poly.entity_id
_entity_poly.type
_entity_poly.pdbx_seq_one_letter_code
_entity_poly.pdbx_strand_id
1 'polypeptide(L)'
;MKMKGVTSIVGAVATDMGILTTPQLHWMVRARNKGMKASEQDYFEQLSSSFRCLVDLIPAEKCKFDGVNDKVVVDGSNGVS
;
A
#
# COMPACT_ATOMS: atom_id res chain seq x y z
N MET A 1 33.73 -14.69 7.42
CA MET A 1 32.40 -14.05 7.43
C MET A 1 31.34 -15.15 7.26
N LYS A 2 30.46 -15.38 8.24
CA LYS A 2 29.38 -16.38 8.11
C LYS A 2 28.20 -15.73 7.37
N MET A 3 27.79 -16.31 6.24
CA MET A 3 26.52 -15.94 5.61
C MET A 3 25.36 -16.33 6.53
N LYS A 4 24.32 -15.49 6.61
CA LYS A 4 23.13 -15.72 7.45
C LYS A 4 21.84 -15.45 6.66
N GLY A 5 20.80 -16.24 6.93
CA GLY A 5 19.49 -16.07 6.31
C GLY A 5 19.52 -16.31 4.80
N VAL A 6 18.82 -15.47 4.03
CA VAL A 6 18.71 -15.59 2.56
C VAL A 6 20.07 -15.55 1.85
N THR A 7 21.06 -14.87 2.42
CA THR A 7 22.42 -14.78 1.84
C THR A 7 23.16 -16.11 1.83
N SER A 8 22.72 -17.10 2.61
CA SER A 8 23.32 -18.45 2.63
C SER A 8 22.80 -19.36 1.51
N ILE A 9 21.80 -18.92 0.72
CA ILE A 9 21.16 -19.70 -0.34
C ILE A 9 21.71 -19.24 -1.69
N VAL A 10 22.38 -20.14 -2.41
CA VAL A 10 22.93 -19.86 -3.75
C VAL A 10 21.79 -19.51 -4.71
N GLY A 11 21.88 -18.35 -5.36
CA GLY A 11 20.91 -17.87 -6.34
C GLY A 11 19.70 -17.13 -5.78
N ALA A 12 19.54 -17.05 -4.45
CA ALA A 12 18.46 -16.28 -3.86
C ALA A 12 18.75 -14.77 -3.93
N VAL A 13 17.78 -14.00 -4.45
CA VAL A 13 17.83 -12.53 -4.50
C VAL A 13 16.69 -11.97 -3.66
N ALA A 14 17.02 -11.46 -2.48
CA ALA A 14 16.08 -10.73 -1.64
C ALA A 14 16.15 -9.23 -1.94
N THR A 15 15.02 -8.55 -1.77
CA THR A 15 14.92 -7.10 -1.84
C THR A 15 14.37 -6.62 -0.50
N ASP A 16 15.17 -5.84 0.22
CA ASP A 16 14.69 -5.14 1.40
C ASP A 16 13.82 -3.96 0.95
N MET A 17 12.57 -3.94 1.41
CA MET A 17 11.61 -2.90 1.06
C MET A 17 11.45 -1.84 2.16
N GLY A 18 12.26 -1.93 3.23
CA GLY A 18 12.23 -1.00 4.34
C GLY A 18 11.02 -1.20 5.27
N ILE A 19 10.54 -0.09 5.82
CA ILE A 19 9.42 -0.06 6.77
C ILE A 19 8.12 -0.04 5.99
N LEU A 20 7.29 -1.08 6.17
CA LEU A 20 5.99 -1.21 5.51
C LEU A 20 4.97 -1.79 6.48
N THR A 21 3.69 -1.47 6.24
CA THR A 21 2.56 -2.25 6.76
C THR A 21 2.53 -3.64 6.11
N THR A 22 1.94 -4.62 6.81
CA THR A 22 1.76 -5.97 6.25
C THR A 22 1.00 -5.98 4.92
N PRO A 23 -0.10 -5.20 4.74
CA PRO A 23 -0.78 -5.11 3.44
C PRO A 23 0.07 -4.54 2.31
N GLN A 24 0.91 -3.53 2.57
CA GLN A 24 1.84 -2.99 1.56
C GLN A 24 2.78 -4.11 1.05
N LEU A 25 3.39 -4.87 1.96
CA LEU A 25 4.28 -5.97 1.58
C LEU A 25 3.54 -7.05 0.76
N HIS A 26 2.35 -7.45 1.18
CA HIS A 26 1.52 -8.41 0.44
C HIS A 26 1.17 -7.91 -0.96
N TRP A 27 0.83 -6.63 -1.09
CA TRP A 27 0.53 -6.01 -2.38
C TRP A 27 1.76 -5.99 -3.30
N MET A 28 2.93 -5.64 -2.77
CA MET A 28 4.19 -5.58 -3.53
C MET A 28 4.60 -6.96 -4.04
N VAL A 29 4.49 -8.01 -3.22
CA VAL A 29 4.76 -9.39 -3.65
C VAL A 29 3.81 -9.78 -4.80
N ARG A 30 2.52 -9.48 -4.66
CA ARG A 30 1.52 -9.74 -5.72
C ARG A 30 1.83 -8.96 -7.00
N ALA A 31 2.18 -7.67 -6.90
CA ALA A 31 2.47 -6.81 -8.04
C ALA A 31 3.72 -7.29 -8.79
N ARG A 32 4.80 -7.61 -8.06
CA ARG A 32 6.03 -8.17 -8.62
C ARG A 32 5.79 -9.50 -9.35
N ASN A 33 5.03 -10.41 -8.75
CA ASN A 33 4.72 -11.71 -9.36
C ASN A 33 3.86 -11.58 -10.63
N LYS A 34 3.17 -10.45 -10.81
CA LYS A 34 2.41 -10.10 -12.02
C LYS A 34 3.22 -9.29 -13.05
N GLY A 35 4.52 -9.05 -12.80
CA GLY A 35 5.36 -8.22 -13.68
C GLY A 35 5.00 -6.73 -13.65
N MET A 36 4.27 -6.27 -12.62
CA MET A 36 3.91 -4.87 -12.44
C MET A 36 4.97 -4.15 -11.59
N LYS A 37 4.99 -2.81 -11.67
CA LYS A 37 5.77 -2.00 -10.74
C LYS A 37 5.24 -2.19 -9.31
N ALA A 38 6.15 -2.29 -8.35
CA ALA A 38 5.86 -2.67 -6.98
C ALA A 38 6.56 -1.75 -5.96
N SER A 39 6.73 -0.47 -6.31
CA SER A 39 7.22 0.52 -5.35
C SER A 39 6.13 0.92 -4.36
N GLU A 40 6.51 1.54 -3.26
CA GLU A 40 5.55 2.11 -2.30
C GLU A 40 4.67 3.19 -2.94
N GLN A 41 5.25 4.00 -3.84
CA GLN A 41 4.50 5.00 -4.58
C GLN A 41 3.43 4.35 -5.48
N ASP A 42 3.72 3.21 -6.12
CA ASP A 42 2.72 2.52 -6.94
C ASP A 42 1.57 1.97 -6.08
N TYR A 43 1.84 1.54 -4.84
CA TYR A 43 0.82 1.13 -3.88
C TYR A 43 -0.12 2.30 -3.54
N PHE A 44 0.44 3.47 -3.21
CA PHE A 44 -0.35 4.67 -2.91
C PHE A 44 -1.11 5.19 -4.13
N GLU A 45 -0.50 5.17 -5.32
CA GLU A 45 -1.15 5.57 -6.56
C GLU A 45 -2.34 4.66 -6.88
N GLN A 46 -2.20 3.34 -6.73
CA GLN A 46 -3.32 2.42 -6.95
C GLN A 46 -4.46 2.68 -5.97
N LEU A 47 -4.18 2.86 -4.68
CA LEU A 47 -5.21 3.14 -3.68
C LEU A 47 -5.92 4.46 -3.95
N SER A 48 -5.17 5.53 -4.16
CA SER A 48 -5.72 6.88 -4.35
C SER A 48 -6.51 7.02 -5.65
N SER A 49 -6.02 6.47 -6.77
CA SER A 49 -6.73 6.47 -8.06
C SER A 49 -8.00 5.61 -8.01
N SER A 50 -7.96 4.43 -7.38
CA SER A 50 -9.14 3.59 -7.20
C SER A 50 -10.19 4.26 -6.31
N PHE A 51 -9.76 4.91 -5.23
CA PHE A 51 -10.63 5.67 -4.35
C PHE A 51 -11.24 6.88 -5.08
N ARG A 52 -10.45 7.62 -5.86
CA ARG A 52 -10.95 8.71 -6.70
C ARG A 52 -12.03 8.23 -7.66
N CYS A 53 -11.78 7.14 -8.38
CA CYS A 53 -12.76 6.52 -9.27
C CYS A 53 -14.07 6.19 -8.54
N LEU A 54 -14.00 5.66 -7.32
CA LEU A 54 -15.19 5.41 -6.49
C LEU A 54 -15.93 6.70 -6.12
N VAL A 55 -15.21 7.74 -5.69
CA VAL A 55 -15.80 9.04 -5.32
C VAL A 55 -16.46 9.71 -6.52
N ASP A 56 -15.86 9.62 -7.71
CA ASP A 56 -16.37 10.23 -8.94
C ASP A 56 -17.68 9.55 -9.42
N LEU A 57 -17.98 8.33 -8.95
CA LEU A 57 -19.26 7.64 -9.21
C LEU A 57 -20.40 8.13 -8.31
N ILE A 58 -20.12 8.92 -7.27
CA ILE A 58 -21.15 9.46 -6.38
C ILE A 58 -21.91 10.57 -7.16
N PRO A 59 -23.24 10.47 -7.31
CA PRO A 59 -24.02 11.53 -7.94
C PRO A 59 -23.79 12.87 -7.24
N ALA A 60 -23.59 13.94 -8.01
CA ALA A 60 -23.26 15.28 -7.47
C ALA A 60 -24.25 15.77 -6.39
N GLU A 61 -25.52 15.39 -6.50
CA GLU A 61 -26.58 15.69 -5.52
C GLU A 61 -26.33 15.07 -4.14
N LYS A 62 -25.63 13.92 -4.10
CA LYS A 62 -25.22 13.19 -2.90
C LYS A 62 -23.84 13.60 -2.40
N CYS A 63 -23.06 14.32 -3.20
CA CYS A 63 -21.76 14.89 -2.80
C CYS A 63 -21.90 16.12 -1.88
N LYS A 64 -22.95 16.15 -1.04
CA LYS A 64 -23.09 17.14 0.03
C LYS A 64 -22.38 16.61 1.27
N PHE A 65 -21.07 16.80 1.25
CA PHE A 65 -20.23 16.66 2.43
C PHE A 65 -20.69 17.74 3.44
N ASP A 66 -21.38 17.33 4.51
CA ASP A 66 -21.97 18.22 5.53
C ASP A 66 -20.97 18.66 6.61
N GLY A 67 -19.70 18.28 6.47
CA GLY A 67 -18.58 18.60 7.35
C GLY A 67 -18.58 17.83 8.67
N VAL A 68 -19.65 17.13 9.02
CA VAL A 68 -19.76 16.31 10.24
C VAL A 68 -19.56 14.84 9.89
N ASN A 69 -20.24 14.34 8.85
CA ASN A 69 -20.18 12.95 8.43
C ASN A 69 -18.97 12.63 7.53
N ASP A 70 -18.21 13.63 7.14
CA ASP A 70 -17.08 13.48 6.20
C ASP A 70 -15.72 13.44 6.90
N LYS A 71 -15.74 13.47 8.23
CA LYS A 71 -14.53 13.41 9.05
C LYS A 71 -14.24 11.98 9.43
N VAL A 72 -13.01 11.55 9.18
CA VAL A 72 -12.47 10.30 9.67
C VAL A 72 -11.35 10.63 10.66
N VAL A 73 -11.46 10.12 11.88
CA VAL A 73 -10.39 10.18 12.88
C VAL A 73 -9.76 8.79 12.95
N VAL A 74 -8.44 8.72 12.79
CA VAL A 74 -7.69 7.46 12.76
C VAL A 74 -6.68 7.46 13.90
N ASP A 75 -6.73 6.43 14.75
CA ASP A 75 -5.67 6.13 15.72
C ASP A 75 -4.66 5.18 15.06
N GLY A 76 -3.48 5.71 14.74
CA GLY A 76 -2.38 4.95 14.13
C GLY A 76 -1.63 4.03 15.10
N SER A 77 -2.07 3.93 16.37
CA SER A 77 -1.50 3.05 17.40
C SER A 77 0.00 3.27 17.69
N ASN A 78 0.57 4.40 17.25
CA ASN A 78 2.02 4.66 17.20
C ASN A 78 2.82 3.59 16.45
N GLY A 79 2.19 2.93 15.47
CA GLY A 79 2.79 1.91 14.61
C GLY A 79 3.28 2.47 13.27
N VAL A 80 3.50 1.57 12.32
CA VAL A 80 3.88 1.92 10.93
C VAL A 80 2.72 2.47 10.09
N SER A 81 1.48 2.29 10.53
CA SER A 81 0.26 2.73 9.85
C SER A 81 -0.10 4.19 10.12
#